data_AF-A0A2D3WSW3-F1
#
_entry.id   AF-A0A2D3WSW3-F1
#
_cell.length_a   1.000
_cell.length_b   1.000
_cell.length_c   1.000
_cell.angle_alpha   90.00
_cell.angle_beta   90.00
_cell.angle_gamma   90.00
#
_symmetry.space_group_name_H-M   'P 1'
#
loop_
_entity.id
_entity.type
_entity.pdbx_description
1 polymer ?
#
loop_
_entity_poly.entity_id
_entity_poly.type
_entity_poly.pdbx_seq_one_letter_code
_entity_poly.pdbx_strand_id
1 'polypeptide(L)'
;MELPTITLPAIHLPFDIPLLLHPPVDHFAIALPGVILLLELSNLVLKRRAVSITSFLFITLMAIMTGAAYFTGVTDGKEAFELLSDEGQEALRGHKNLGTYLMLASWIVWLAKLFSMMLSRRGIQIAYMVLLLLFVALILKQGKDGGELVYVHGANVAKVQELDDEMFDISEELDDLKAEMKKLKEIQPPVIEPELETEVPAASAPDANHTVEAEDKTKEVQQSEVDAPSAETLPQTTTD
;
A
#
# COMPACT_ATOMS: atom_id res chain seq x y z
N MET A 1 4.04 -20.47 -23.12
CA MET A 1 5.44 -20.82 -22.82
C MET A 1 5.73 -20.27 -21.45
N GLU A 2 6.15 -21.10 -20.52
CA GLU A 2 6.63 -20.62 -19.22
C GLU A 2 7.96 -19.86 -19.39
N LEU A 3 8.17 -18.85 -18.55
CA LEU A 3 9.47 -18.20 -18.41
C LEU A 3 10.28 -18.97 -17.36
N PRO A 4 11.60 -19.20 -17.58
CA PRO A 4 12.42 -19.93 -16.62
C PRO A 4 12.48 -19.18 -15.28
N THR A 5 12.23 -19.89 -14.18
CA THR A 5 12.17 -19.30 -12.85
C THR A 5 13.53 -18.81 -12.38
N ILE A 6 13.65 -17.51 -12.10
CA ILE A 6 14.85 -16.89 -11.52
C ILE A 6 14.74 -16.93 -9.99
N THR A 7 15.62 -17.70 -9.34
CA THR A 7 15.79 -17.69 -7.89
C THR A 7 16.73 -16.56 -7.46
N LEU A 8 16.17 -15.39 -7.12
CA LEU A 8 16.93 -14.32 -6.46
C LEU A 8 17.27 -14.72 -5.01
N PRO A 9 18.43 -14.28 -4.47
CA PRO A 9 18.78 -14.54 -3.08
C PRO A 9 17.79 -13.88 -2.11
N ALA A 10 17.56 -14.50 -0.95
CA ALA A 10 16.70 -13.94 0.09
C ALA A 10 17.35 -12.69 0.71
N ILE A 11 16.83 -11.52 0.39
CA ILE A 11 17.21 -10.25 1.00
C ILE A 11 16.31 -10.04 2.22
N HIS A 12 16.90 -10.12 3.42
CA HIS A 12 16.22 -9.73 4.64
C HIS A 12 16.27 -8.20 4.79
N LEU A 13 15.09 -7.57 4.81
CA LEU A 13 14.97 -6.15 5.12
C LEU A 13 15.02 -5.94 6.65
N PRO A 14 15.50 -4.78 7.15
CA PRO A 14 15.52 -4.48 8.59
C PRO A 14 14.16 -3.99 9.12
N PHE A 15 13.07 -4.25 8.40
CA PHE A 15 11.69 -3.89 8.72
C PHE A 15 10.72 -4.84 8.00
N ASP A 16 9.54 -5.02 8.57
CA ASP A 16 8.46 -5.80 7.95
C ASP A 16 7.71 -4.99 6.88
N ILE A 17 7.25 -5.67 5.83
CA ILE A 17 6.42 -5.07 4.78
C ILE A 17 4.95 -5.27 5.17
N PRO A 18 4.13 -4.20 5.26
CA PRO A 18 2.69 -4.33 5.48
C PRO A 18 2.00 -5.18 4.40
N LEU A 19 1.06 -6.03 4.82
CA LEU A 19 0.20 -6.77 3.91
C LEU A 19 -0.71 -5.82 3.09
N LEU A 20 -1.08 -6.26 1.89
CA LEU A 20 -1.92 -5.53 0.92
C LEU A 20 -1.27 -4.21 0.42
N LEU A 21 0.03 -4.04 0.63
CA LEU A 21 0.79 -2.91 0.11
C LEU A 21 1.17 -3.10 -1.37
N HIS A 22 1.03 -4.30 -1.94
CA HIS A 22 1.35 -4.55 -3.34
C HIS A 22 0.46 -3.75 -4.32
N PRO A 23 -0.88 -3.83 -4.28
CA PRO A 23 -1.70 -3.13 -5.28
C PRO A 23 -1.49 -1.61 -5.31
N PRO A 24 -1.43 -0.87 -4.18
CA PRO A 24 -1.15 0.57 -4.20
C PRO A 24 0.21 0.93 -4.82
N VAL A 25 1.25 0.10 -4.60
CA VAL A 25 2.59 0.31 -5.17
C VAL A 25 2.62 -0.04 -6.67
N ASP A 26 1.95 -1.11 -7.07
CA ASP A 26 1.94 -1.59 -8.45
C ASP A 26 1.18 -0.65 -9.41
N HIS A 27 0.17 0.07 -8.93
CA HIS A 27 -0.47 1.15 -9.70
C HIS A 27 0.55 2.19 -10.21
N PHE A 28 1.54 2.58 -9.40
CA PHE A 28 2.62 3.47 -9.84
C PHE A 28 3.60 2.77 -10.79
N ALA A 29 3.94 1.50 -10.52
CA ALA A 29 4.80 0.69 -11.39
C ALA A 29 4.21 0.50 -12.80
N ILE A 30 2.88 0.38 -12.92
CA ILE A 30 2.14 0.29 -14.19
C ILE A 30 2.01 1.66 -14.87
N ALA A 31 1.67 2.72 -14.13
CA ALA A 31 1.39 4.04 -14.71
C ALA A 31 2.65 4.78 -15.18
N LEU A 32 3.76 4.71 -14.44
CA LEU A 32 4.97 5.47 -14.74
C LEU A 32 5.57 5.18 -16.14
N PRO A 33 5.70 3.92 -16.60
CA PRO A 33 6.15 3.61 -17.96
C PRO A 33 5.34 4.31 -19.07
N GLY A 34 4.02 4.44 -18.91
CA GLY A 34 3.16 5.17 -19.85
C GLY A 34 3.49 6.66 -19.88
N VAL A 35 3.64 7.29 -18.72
CA VAL A 35 4.03 8.71 -18.61
C VAL A 35 5.42 8.96 -19.20
N ILE A 36 6.38 8.06 -18.94
CA ILE A 36 7.74 8.10 -19.50
C ILE A 36 7.70 8.04 -21.04
N LEU A 37 6.92 7.12 -21.61
CA LEU A 37 6.78 7.00 -23.06
C LEU A 37 6.23 8.28 -23.69
N LEU A 38 5.22 8.91 -23.07
CA LEU A 38 4.70 10.20 -23.52
C LEU A 38 5.73 11.35 -23.41
N LEU A 39 6.54 11.37 -22.35
CA LEU A 39 7.63 12.34 -22.19
C LEU A 39 8.73 12.17 -23.26
N GLU A 40 9.16 10.93 -23.56
CA GLU A 40 10.16 10.69 -24.60
C GLU A 40 9.62 10.98 -26.02
N LEU A 41 8.38 10.58 -26.33
CA LEU A 41 7.72 10.93 -27.59
C LEU A 41 7.63 12.45 -27.77
N SER A 42 7.27 13.18 -26.70
CA SER A 42 7.28 14.64 -26.69
C SER A 42 8.69 15.21 -26.87
N ASN A 43 9.71 14.58 -26.29
CA ASN A 43 11.10 14.99 -26.39
C ASN A 43 11.69 14.76 -27.80
N LEU A 44 11.23 13.76 -28.57
CA LEU A 44 11.62 13.57 -29.98
C LEU A 44 11.23 14.78 -30.85
N VAL A 45 10.08 15.41 -30.55
CA VAL A 45 9.59 16.61 -31.24
C VAL A 45 10.25 17.87 -30.67
N LEU A 46 10.14 18.08 -29.35
CA LEU A 46 10.55 19.31 -28.65
C LEU A 46 12.06 19.47 -28.48
N LYS A 47 12.80 18.35 -28.36
CA LYS A 47 14.26 18.28 -28.20
C LYS A 47 14.81 19.14 -27.05
N ARG A 48 14.01 19.29 -25.97
CA ARG A 48 14.33 20.13 -24.82
C ARG A 48 15.05 19.33 -23.74
N ARG A 49 16.27 19.73 -23.37
CA ARG A 49 17.09 19.10 -22.31
C ARG A 49 16.30 18.88 -21.01
N ALA A 50 15.45 19.83 -20.62
CA ALA A 50 14.58 19.72 -19.45
C ALA A 50 13.68 18.47 -19.50
N VAL A 51 12.99 18.21 -20.63
CA VAL A 51 12.09 17.05 -20.78
C VAL A 51 12.88 15.74 -20.67
N SER A 52 14.10 15.67 -21.23
CA SER A 52 14.95 14.48 -21.07
C SER A 52 15.46 14.28 -19.63
N ILE A 53 15.60 15.34 -18.83
CA ILE A 53 15.96 15.25 -17.41
C ILE A 53 14.73 14.78 -16.61
N THR A 54 13.56 15.39 -16.82
CA THR A 54 12.30 14.97 -16.19
C THR A 54 12.01 13.50 -16.47
N SER A 55 12.15 13.06 -17.72
CA SER A 55 11.96 11.64 -18.08
C SER A 55 12.97 10.73 -17.37
N PHE A 56 14.25 11.10 -17.29
CA PHE A 56 15.25 10.31 -16.54
C PHE A 56 14.92 10.20 -15.04
N LEU A 57 14.39 11.25 -14.42
CA LEU A 57 13.89 11.20 -13.03
C LEU A 57 12.71 10.25 -12.89
N PHE A 58 11.74 10.29 -13.82
CA PHE A 58 10.59 9.37 -13.84
C PHE A 58 11.03 7.92 -14.09
N ILE A 59 12.02 7.66 -14.95
CA ILE A 59 12.59 6.33 -15.18
C ILE A 59 13.33 5.81 -13.94
N THR A 60 14.00 6.70 -13.20
CA THR A 60 14.64 6.36 -11.91
C THR A 60 13.60 6.00 -10.85
N LEU A 61 12.52 6.79 -10.74
CA LEU A 61 11.39 6.48 -9.88
C LEU A 61 10.71 5.16 -10.28
N MET A 62 10.51 4.91 -11.58
CA MET A 62 9.92 3.68 -12.10
C MET A 62 10.77 2.44 -11.75
N ALA A 63 12.10 2.50 -11.84
CA ALA A 63 12.97 1.40 -11.41
C ALA A 63 12.89 1.13 -9.90
N ILE A 64 12.72 2.18 -9.08
CA ILE A 64 12.47 2.05 -7.64
C ILE A 64 11.08 1.44 -7.38
N MET A 65 10.04 1.90 -8.08
CA MET A 65 8.66 1.42 -7.88
C MET A 65 8.46 -0.03 -8.35
N THR A 66 9.09 -0.48 -9.45
CA THR A 66 9.04 -1.91 -9.82
C THR A 66 9.85 -2.78 -8.87
N GLY A 67 10.93 -2.24 -8.28
CA GLY A 67 11.63 -2.88 -7.16
C GLY A 67 10.75 -3.04 -5.92
N ALA A 68 10.07 -1.96 -5.51
CA ALA A 68 9.13 -1.98 -4.40
C ALA A 68 7.95 -2.93 -4.64
N ALA A 69 7.36 -2.91 -5.85
CA ALA A 69 6.27 -3.80 -6.25
C ALA A 69 6.67 -5.28 -6.19
N TYR A 70 7.91 -5.62 -6.59
CA TYR A 70 8.44 -6.98 -6.42
C TYR A 70 8.51 -7.39 -4.94
N PHE A 71 9.04 -6.52 -4.06
CA PHE A 71 9.15 -6.86 -2.62
C PHE A 71 7.77 -6.99 -1.95
N THR A 72 6.83 -6.09 -2.21
CA THR A 72 5.46 -6.18 -1.69
C THR A 72 4.72 -7.39 -2.24
N GLY A 73 4.82 -7.66 -3.55
CA GLY A 73 4.20 -8.82 -4.19
C GLY A 73 4.79 -10.17 -3.76
N VAL A 74 6.04 -10.20 -3.29
CA VAL A 74 6.65 -11.39 -2.67
C VAL A 74 6.20 -11.61 -1.23
N THR A 75 5.67 -10.58 -0.55
CA THR A 75 5.00 -10.72 0.75
C THR A 75 3.53 -11.12 0.54
N ASP A 76 2.75 -10.29 -0.15
CA ASP A 76 1.32 -10.52 -0.40
C ASP A 76 1.06 -11.83 -1.19
N GLY A 77 2.02 -12.25 -2.02
CA GLY A 77 1.98 -13.51 -2.76
C GLY A 77 2.42 -14.75 -1.98
N LYS A 78 2.81 -14.65 -0.70
CA LYS A 78 2.97 -15.82 0.19
C LYS A 78 1.66 -16.13 0.89
N GLU A 79 1.09 -15.13 1.55
CA GLU A 79 -0.17 -15.27 2.31
C GLU A 79 -1.33 -15.69 1.41
N ALA A 80 -1.36 -15.23 0.16
CA ALA A 80 -2.32 -15.70 -0.83
C ALA A 80 -2.06 -17.14 -1.33
N PHE A 81 -0.83 -17.67 -1.30
CA PHE A 81 -0.47 -18.87 -2.06
C PHE A 81 -1.26 -20.11 -1.62
N GLU A 82 -1.41 -20.32 -0.31
CA GLU A 82 -2.08 -21.49 0.26
C GLU A 82 -3.62 -21.38 0.21
N LEU A 83 -4.15 -20.20 -0.12
CA LEU A 83 -5.59 -19.90 -0.24
C LEU A 83 -6.11 -19.99 -1.69
N LEU A 84 -5.23 -20.28 -2.65
CA LEU A 84 -5.54 -20.33 -4.08
C LEU A 84 -5.71 -21.76 -4.59
N SER A 85 -6.61 -21.96 -5.56
CA SER A 85 -6.68 -23.20 -6.36
C SER A 85 -5.36 -23.47 -7.09
N ASP A 86 -5.12 -24.70 -7.54
CA ASP A 86 -3.92 -25.06 -8.33
C ASP A 86 -3.71 -24.11 -9.53
N GLU A 87 -4.79 -23.70 -10.19
CA GLU A 87 -4.79 -22.74 -11.31
C GLU A 87 -4.40 -21.33 -10.85
N GLY A 88 -4.92 -20.89 -9.70
CA GLY A 88 -4.53 -19.61 -9.09
C GLY A 88 -3.09 -19.59 -8.60
N GLN A 89 -2.59 -20.73 -8.11
CA GLN A 89 -1.18 -20.93 -7.75
C GLN A 89 -0.27 -20.90 -8.99
N GLU A 90 -0.68 -21.48 -10.12
CA GLU A 90 0.04 -21.37 -11.39
C GLU A 90 0.05 -19.92 -11.90
N ALA A 91 -1.11 -19.24 -11.89
CA ALA A 91 -1.25 -17.84 -12.27
C ALA A 91 -0.36 -16.92 -11.41
N LEU A 92 -0.34 -17.12 -10.09
CA LEU A 92 0.53 -16.40 -9.14
C LEU A 92 2.01 -16.66 -9.40
N ARG A 93 2.42 -17.90 -9.70
CA ARG A 93 3.79 -18.23 -10.10
C ARG A 93 4.18 -17.54 -11.42
N GLY A 94 3.28 -17.54 -12.41
CA GLY A 94 3.47 -16.86 -13.69
C GLY A 94 3.62 -15.34 -13.53
N HIS A 95 2.70 -14.72 -12.79
CA HIS A 95 2.72 -13.29 -12.46
C HIS A 95 3.99 -12.90 -11.70
N LYS A 96 4.40 -13.68 -10.68
CA LYS A 96 5.64 -13.47 -9.93
C LYS A 96 6.88 -13.58 -10.83
N ASN A 97 6.94 -14.58 -11.71
CA ASN A 97 8.06 -14.76 -12.62
C ASN A 97 8.18 -13.57 -13.60
N LEU A 98 7.08 -13.18 -14.27
CA LEU A 98 7.09 -12.04 -15.19
C LEU A 98 7.38 -10.71 -14.47
N GLY A 99 6.85 -10.51 -13.26
CA GLY A 99 7.15 -9.36 -12.41
C GLY A 99 8.62 -9.29 -12.01
N THR A 100 9.26 -10.43 -11.72
CA THR A 100 10.71 -10.52 -11.46
C THR A 100 11.51 -10.10 -12.70
N TYR A 101 11.12 -10.58 -13.89
CA TYR A 101 11.75 -10.17 -15.15
C TYR A 101 11.60 -8.66 -15.42
N LEU A 102 10.44 -8.07 -15.11
CA LEU A 102 10.17 -6.65 -15.34
C LEU A 102 10.84 -5.73 -14.30
N MET A 103 10.97 -6.19 -13.06
CA MET A 103 11.79 -5.54 -12.03
C MET A 103 13.27 -5.52 -12.45
N LEU A 104 13.81 -6.61 -13.01
CA LEU A 104 15.19 -6.61 -13.55
C LEU A 104 15.30 -5.77 -14.83
N ALA A 105 14.29 -5.79 -15.71
CA ALA A 105 14.29 -5.04 -16.95
C ALA A 105 14.15 -3.52 -16.77
N SER A 106 13.52 -3.03 -15.69
CA SER A 106 13.45 -1.58 -15.41
C SER A 106 14.83 -0.95 -15.24
N TRP A 107 15.76 -1.65 -14.57
CA TRP A 107 17.16 -1.25 -14.45
C TRP A 107 17.89 -1.27 -15.80
N ILE A 108 17.55 -2.20 -16.70
CA ILE A 108 18.09 -2.23 -18.07
C ILE A 108 17.57 -1.03 -18.88
N VAL A 109 16.28 -0.66 -18.74
CA VAL A 109 15.69 0.55 -19.36
C VAL A 109 16.34 1.83 -18.80
N TRP A 110 16.61 1.87 -17.49
CA TRP A 110 17.31 2.98 -16.83
C TRP A 110 18.75 3.15 -17.34
N LEU A 111 19.52 2.06 -17.41
CA LEU A 111 20.86 2.05 -18.02
C LEU A 111 20.80 2.46 -19.50
N ALA A 112 19.85 1.94 -20.27
CA ALA A 112 19.68 2.29 -21.68
C ALA A 112 19.36 3.78 -21.87
N LYS A 113 18.55 4.39 -20.99
CA LYS A 113 18.33 5.85 -21.00
C LYS A 113 19.62 6.62 -20.71
N LEU A 114 20.39 6.18 -19.72
CA LEU A 114 21.66 6.81 -19.34
C LEU A 114 22.67 6.79 -20.50
N PHE A 115 22.86 5.64 -21.16
CA PHE A 115 23.70 5.52 -22.35
C PHE A 115 23.15 6.33 -23.55
N SER A 116 21.84 6.35 -23.75
CA SER A 116 21.16 7.14 -24.80
C SER A 116 21.42 8.64 -24.65
N MET A 117 21.39 9.15 -23.40
CA MET A 117 21.78 10.53 -23.08
C MET A 117 23.28 10.78 -23.31
N MET A 118 24.14 9.92 -22.75
CA MET A 118 25.60 10.11 -22.78
C MET A 118 26.20 10.05 -24.19
N LEU A 119 25.77 9.09 -25.03
CA LEU A 119 26.34 8.91 -26.37
C LEU A 119 25.61 9.74 -27.45
N SER A 120 24.35 10.14 -27.23
CA SER A 120 23.55 11.00 -28.12
C SER A 120 23.47 10.56 -29.59
N ARG A 121 23.78 9.29 -29.91
CA ARG A 121 23.68 8.72 -31.27
C ARG A 121 22.24 8.33 -31.58
N ARG A 122 21.71 8.78 -32.73
CA ARG A 122 20.33 8.48 -33.17
C ARG A 122 19.95 6.98 -33.11
N GLY A 123 20.86 6.09 -33.49
CA GLY A 123 20.64 4.64 -33.42
C GLY A 123 20.39 4.12 -32.00
N ILE A 124 21.09 4.66 -31.00
CA ILE A 124 20.91 4.32 -29.58
C ILE A 124 19.59 4.89 -29.06
N GLN A 125 19.24 6.12 -29.48
CA GLN A 125 17.95 6.74 -29.15
C GLN A 125 16.77 5.93 -29.70
N ILE A 126 16.86 5.44 -30.94
CA ILE A 126 15.84 4.56 -31.55
C ILE A 126 15.77 3.21 -30.84
N ALA A 127 16.92 2.56 -30.57
CA ALA A 127 16.96 1.29 -29.84
C ALA A 127 16.36 1.41 -28.43
N TYR A 128 16.66 2.50 -27.72
CA TYR A 128 16.07 2.84 -26.43
C TYR A 128 14.54 3.03 -26.53
N MET A 129 14.03 3.73 -27.55
CA MET A 129 12.59 3.90 -27.74
C MET A 129 11.87 2.57 -28.02
N VAL A 130 12.47 1.67 -28.79
CA VAL A 130 11.91 0.32 -29.05
C VAL A 130 11.91 -0.52 -27.78
N LEU A 131 13.00 -0.48 -26.99
CA LEU A 131 13.09 -1.15 -25.70
C LEU A 131 12.04 -0.64 -24.70
N LEU A 132 11.86 0.69 -24.62
CA LEU A 132 10.84 1.31 -23.77
C LEU A 132 9.42 0.90 -24.20
N LEU A 133 9.13 0.91 -25.50
CA LEU A 133 7.81 0.52 -26.01
C LEU A 133 7.48 -0.95 -25.70
N LEU A 134 8.46 -1.85 -25.85
CA LEU A 134 8.34 -3.26 -25.47
C LEU A 134 8.14 -3.42 -23.95
N PHE A 135 8.89 -2.68 -23.15
CA PHE A 135 8.76 -2.69 -21.69
C PHE A 135 7.37 -2.23 -21.23
N VAL A 136 6.84 -1.14 -21.80
CA VAL A 136 5.46 -0.67 -21.55
C VAL A 136 4.44 -1.75 -21.90
N ALA A 137 4.56 -2.40 -23.06
CA ALA A 137 3.63 -3.45 -23.47
C ALA A 137 3.64 -4.66 -22.51
N LEU A 138 4.81 -5.04 -21.99
CA LEU A 138 4.94 -6.13 -21.02
C LEU A 138 4.44 -5.74 -19.61
N ILE A 139 4.65 -4.49 -19.18
CA ILE A 139 4.06 -3.95 -17.93
C ILE A 139 2.53 -3.92 -18.00
N LEU A 140 1.95 -3.53 -19.13
CA LEU A 140 0.49 -3.57 -19.32
C LEU A 140 -0.04 -5.01 -19.31
N LYS A 141 0.74 -6.00 -19.78
CA LYS A 141 0.42 -7.42 -19.61
C LYS A 141 0.49 -7.83 -18.13
N GLN A 142 1.56 -7.47 -17.41
CA GLN A 142 1.71 -7.76 -15.97
C GLN A 142 0.51 -7.26 -15.16
N GLY A 143 0.05 -6.03 -15.41
CA GLY A 143 -1.13 -5.47 -14.76
C GLY A 143 -2.44 -6.18 -15.11
N LYS A 144 -2.59 -6.66 -16.36
CA LYS A 144 -3.74 -7.49 -16.78
C LYS A 144 -3.72 -8.85 -16.08
N ASP A 145 -2.57 -9.52 -16.07
CA ASP A 145 -2.38 -10.83 -15.42
C ASP A 145 -2.58 -10.71 -13.88
N GLY A 146 -2.15 -9.60 -13.27
CA GLY A 146 -2.36 -9.33 -11.84
C GLY A 146 -3.81 -9.01 -11.49
N GLY A 147 -4.51 -8.26 -12.35
CA GLY A 147 -5.96 -8.05 -12.21
C GLY A 147 -6.74 -9.36 -12.32
N GLU A 148 -6.37 -10.23 -13.24
CA GLU A 148 -6.97 -11.57 -13.39
C GLU A 148 -6.72 -12.44 -12.14
N LEU A 149 -5.54 -12.37 -11.55
CA LEU A 149 -5.20 -13.06 -10.30
C LEU A 149 -6.05 -12.61 -9.10
N VAL A 150 -6.40 -11.32 -9.01
CA VAL A 150 -7.28 -10.79 -7.96
C VAL A 150 -8.76 -11.07 -8.27
N TYR A 151 -9.24 -10.78 -9.48
CA TYR A 151 -10.67 -10.82 -9.82
C TYR A 151 -11.21 -12.19 -10.24
N VAL A 152 -10.36 -13.12 -10.71
CA VAL A 152 -10.78 -14.48 -11.14
C VAL A 152 -10.37 -15.53 -10.12
N HIS A 153 -9.16 -15.41 -9.54
CA HIS A 153 -8.65 -16.38 -8.58
C HIS A 153 -8.77 -15.92 -7.11
N GLY A 154 -9.20 -14.68 -6.84
CA GLY A 154 -9.46 -14.21 -5.48
C GLY A 154 -8.20 -13.94 -4.63
N ALA A 155 -7.02 -13.79 -5.23
CA ALA A 155 -5.78 -13.60 -4.47
C ALA A 155 -5.85 -12.37 -3.54
N ASN A 156 -5.63 -12.59 -2.25
CA ASN A 156 -5.80 -11.61 -1.16
C ASN A 156 -7.23 -11.05 -0.96
N VAL A 157 -8.26 -11.70 -1.52
CA VAL A 157 -9.69 -11.34 -1.32
C VAL A 157 -10.56 -12.53 -0.91
N ALA A 158 -10.22 -13.75 -1.32
CA ALA A 158 -11.04 -14.96 -1.10
C ALA A 158 -11.39 -15.17 0.38
N LYS A 159 -10.43 -14.97 1.29
CA LYS A 159 -10.64 -15.08 2.74
C LYS A 159 -11.50 -13.96 3.34
N VAL A 160 -11.63 -12.82 2.65
CA VAL A 160 -12.59 -11.78 3.05
C VAL A 160 -14.01 -12.21 2.63
N GLN A 161 -14.16 -12.79 1.43
CA GLN A 161 -15.44 -13.33 0.96
C GLN A 161 -15.92 -14.50 1.85
N GLU A 162 -15.04 -15.43 2.19
CA GLU A 162 -15.31 -16.54 3.12
C GLU A 162 -15.83 -16.03 4.49
N LEU A 163 -15.19 -14.98 5.05
CA LEU A 163 -15.59 -14.38 6.32
C LEU A 163 -16.86 -13.49 6.21
N ASP A 164 -17.10 -12.85 5.08
CA ASP A 164 -18.32 -12.07 4.83
C ASP A 164 -19.54 -13.01 4.66
N ASP A 165 -19.36 -14.16 4.00
CA ASP A 165 -20.38 -15.21 3.86
C ASP A 165 -20.67 -15.89 5.21
N GLU A 166 -19.65 -16.31 5.98
CA GLU A 166 -19.83 -16.83 7.36
C GLU A 166 -20.54 -15.81 8.27
N MET A 167 -20.20 -14.51 8.16
CA MET A 167 -20.84 -13.45 8.92
C MET A 167 -22.30 -13.24 8.53
N PHE A 168 -22.67 -13.48 7.27
CA PHE A 168 -24.06 -13.41 6.80
C PHE A 168 -24.88 -14.56 7.41
N ASP A 169 -24.43 -15.81 7.25
CA ASP A 169 -25.12 -17.00 7.77
C ASP A 169 -25.35 -16.93 9.28
N ILE A 170 -24.29 -16.55 10.04
CA ILE A 170 -24.39 -16.37 11.51
C ILE A 170 -25.36 -15.24 11.87
N SER A 171 -25.49 -14.21 11.02
CA SER A 171 -26.44 -13.11 11.25
C SER A 171 -27.89 -13.53 11.02
N GLU A 172 -28.15 -14.38 10.01
CA GLU A 172 -29.48 -14.94 9.75
C GLU A 172 -29.92 -15.89 10.88
N GLU A 173 -29.06 -16.83 11.30
CA GLU A 173 -29.33 -17.69 12.47
C GLU A 173 -29.65 -16.87 13.73
N LEU A 174 -28.88 -15.81 13.99
CA LEU A 174 -29.01 -14.98 15.19
C LEU A 174 -30.34 -14.19 15.19
N ASP A 175 -30.80 -13.69 14.03
CA ASP A 175 -32.10 -13.02 13.92
C ASP A 175 -33.29 -13.99 13.99
N ASP A 176 -33.16 -15.23 13.49
CA ASP A 176 -34.18 -16.26 13.69
C ASP A 176 -34.26 -16.70 15.17
N LEU A 177 -33.11 -16.88 15.85
CA LEU A 177 -33.07 -17.14 17.30
C LEU A 177 -33.68 -15.97 18.11
N LYS A 178 -33.50 -14.71 17.70
CA LYS A 178 -34.21 -13.56 18.30
C LYS A 178 -35.73 -13.67 18.07
N ALA A 179 -36.16 -14.07 16.88
CA ALA A 179 -37.57 -14.21 16.54
C ALA A 179 -38.23 -15.34 17.35
N GLU A 180 -37.56 -16.47 17.57
CA GLU A 180 -38.01 -17.54 18.47
C GLU A 180 -38.05 -17.09 19.93
N MET A 181 -36.98 -16.46 20.43
CA MET A 181 -36.93 -15.86 21.77
C MET A 181 -38.08 -14.87 22.01
N LYS A 182 -38.47 -14.09 20.99
CA LYS A 182 -39.61 -13.18 21.06
C LYS A 182 -40.94 -13.95 21.15
N LYS A 183 -41.18 -14.92 20.27
CA LYS A 183 -42.38 -15.79 20.30
C LYS A 183 -42.52 -16.49 21.66
N LEU A 184 -41.43 -17.02 22.21
CA LEU A 184 -41.39 -17.68 23.53
C LEU A 184 -41.67 -16.74 24.72
N LYS A 185 -41.42 -15.44 24.57
CA LYS A 185 -41.82 -14.42 25.55
C LYS A 185 -43.29 -14.02 25.41
N GLU A 186 -43.81 -13.93 24.19
CA GLU A 186 -45.22 -13.61 23.91
C GLU A 186 -46.19 -14.77 24.25
N ILE A 187 -45.70 -16.01 24.30
CA ILE A 187 -46.49 -17.22 24.66
C ILE A 187 -46.59 -17.43 26.18
N GLN A 188 -45.74 -16.80 26.98
CA GLN A 188 -45.90 -16.81 28.44
C GLN A 188 -47.00 -15.80 28.83
N PRO A 189 -48.05 -16.22 29.58
CA PRO A 189 -48.98 -15.27 30.15
C PRO A 189 -48.25 -14.35 31.15
N PRO A 190 -48.72 -13.11 31.38
CA PRO A 190 -48.06 -12.19 32.28
C PRO A 190 -47.94 -12.83 33.67
N VAL A 191 -46.70 -12.98 34.15
CA VAL A 191 -46.43 -13.27 35.56
C VAL A 191 -46.98 -12.10 36.34
N ILE A 192 -47.97 -12.35 37.18
CA ILE A 192 -48.54 -11.34 38.06
C ILE A 192 -47.47 -11.01 39.09
N GLU A 193 -46.80 -9.86 38.93
CA GLU A 193 -45.98 -9.29 39.98
C GLU A 193 -46.88 -8.97 41.19
N PRO A 194 -46.57 -9.46 42.40
CA PRO A 194 -47.31 -9.08 43.59
C PRO A 194 -46.94 -7.64 43.96
N GLU A 195 -47.78 -6.71 43.51
CA GLU A 195 -47.80 -5.31 43.94
C GLU A 195 -47.74 -5.23 45.46
N LEU A 196 -46.66 -4.65 45.99
CA LEU A 196 -46.42 -4.53 47.43
C LEU A 196 -45.97 -3.11 47.76
N GLU A 197 -46.90 -2.17 47.60
CA GLU A 197 -46.80 -0.85 48.21
C GLU A 197 -46.63 -0.99 49.73
N THR A 198 -45.76 -0.19 50.33
CA THR A 198 -45.86 0.17 51.74
C THR A 198 -45.26 1.57 51.92
N GLU A 199 -46.11 2.54 52.26
CA GLU A 199 -45.71 3.94 52.37
C GLU A 199 -44.81 4.25 53.58
N VAL A 200 -44.19 5.43 53.53
CA VAL A 200 -43.27 6.00 54.52
C VAL A 200 -44.00 6.46 55.79
N PRO A 201 -43.28 6.72 56.90
CA PRO A 201 -43.19 8.12 57.32
C PRO A 201 -41.78 8.59 57.70
N ALA A 202 -41.56 9.90 57.68
CA ALA A 202 -40.24 10.54 57.65
C ALA A 202 -39.88 11.35 58.93
N ALA A 203 -38.81 12.14 58.82
CA ALA A 203 -38.13 12.99 59.84
C ALA A 203 -37.14 12.22 60.76
N SER A 204 -36.00 12.80 61.17
CA SER A 204 -35.47 14.17 61.00
C SER A 204 -33.93 14.19 60.88
N ALA A 205 -33.36 15.22 60.23
CA ALA A 205 -31.91 15.52 60.24
C ALA A 205 -31.43 16.06 61.62
N PRO A 206 -30.11 16.20 61.84
CA PRO A 206 -29.47 17.50 61.55
C PRO A 206 -28.05 17.44 60.94
N ASP A 207 -27.52 18.62 60.62
CA ASP A 207 -26.20 18.94 60.04
C ASP A 207 -24.95 18.29 60.67
N ALA A 208 -23.95 18.05 59.81
CA ALA A 208 -22.52 18.05 60.17
C ALA A 208 -21.62 18.36 58.94
N ASN A 209 -21.68 19.61 58.48
CA ASN A 209 -20.81 20.23 57.47
C ASN A 209 -19.32 19.84 57.53
N HIS A 210 -18.70 19.46 56.40
CA HIS A 210 -17.30 19.82 56.14
C HIS A 210 -16.91 19.95 54.66
N THR A 211 -16.47 21.14 54.26
CA THR A 211 -15.96 21.51 52.94
C THR A 211 -14.54 21.00 52.69
N VAL A 212 -14.21 20.65 51.43
CA VAL A 212 -13.05 21.20 50.66
C VAL A 212 -13.40 21.22 49.17
N GLU A 213 -13.34 22.40 48.54
CA GLU A 213 -13.17 22.57 47.09
C GLU A 213 -11.79 23.20 46.80
N ALA A 214 -11.14 22.78 45.71
CA ALA A 214 -10.18 23.52 44.89
C ALA A 214 -9.81 22.60 43.69
N GLU A 215 -9.78 22.99 42.41
CA GLU A 215 -9.13 24.15 41.74
C GLU A 215 -7.59 24.19 41.90
N ASP A 216 -6.76 24.59 40.92
CA ASP A 216 -6.88 24.78 39.45
C ASP A 216 -5.43 25.09 38.92
N LYS A 217 -5.25 25.31 37.61
CA LYS A 217 -4.17 26.10 36.95
C LYS A 217 -2.85 25.40 36.60
N THR A 218 -2.88 24.76 35.43
CA THR A 218 -2.34 25.33 34.18
C THR A 218 -1.27 26.43 34.27
N LYS A 219 -0.10 26.16 33.66
CA LYS A 219 0.92 27.05 33.03
C LYS A 219 1.96 26.10 32.41
N GLU A 220 2.42 26.16 31.16
CA GLU A 220 2.58 27.21 30.14
C GLU A 220 3.54 28.37 30.52
N VAL A 221 4.59 28.54 29.67
CA VAL A 221 5.24 29.78 29.18
C VAL A 221 6.76 29.57 28.95
N GLN A 222 7.16 29.56 27.66
CA GLN A 222 8.32 30.26 27.00
C GLN A 222 9.76 30.23 27.62
N GLN A 223 10.87 30.64 26.96
CA GLN A 223 11.34 30.65 25.56
C GLN A 223 12.76 31.26 25.51
N SER A 224 13.70 30.66 24.77
CA SER A 224 15.07 31.16 24.46
C SER A 224 15.74 30.19 23.46
N GLU A 225 16.48 30.53 22.39
CA GLU A 225 17.10 31.78 21.87
C GLU A 225 18.17 32.36 22.80
N VAL A 226 19.45 32.52 22.44
CA VAL A 226 20.15 32.65 21.13
C VAL A 226 21.30 31.59 21.03
N ASP A 227 22.35 31.58 20.18
CA ASP A 227 23.06 32.60 19.40
C ASP A 227 23.91 32.01 18.24
N ALA A 228 24.36 32.85 17.29
CA ALA A 228 25.33 32.49 16.25
C ALA A 228 26.05 33.74 15.66
N PRO A 229 27.39 33.72 15.49
CA PRO A 229 28.12 34.68 14.66
C PRO A 229 28.93 34.06 13.49
N SER A 230 29.33 34.93 12.56
CA SER A 230 29.82 34.59 11.21
C SER A 230 31.32 34.85 10.96
N ALA A 231 31.85 34.26 9.87
CA ALA A 231 33.04 34.69 9.10
C ALA A 231 34.43 34.61 9.80
N GLU A 232 35.59 34.63 9.11
CA GLU A 232 35.92 34.73 7.66
C GLU A 232 36.39 33.35 7.10
N THR A 233 37.24 33.09 6.07
CA THR A 233 38.17 33.89 5.22
C THR A 233 38.48 33.18 3.88
N LEU A 234 39.20 33.85 2.97
CA LEU A 234 39.78 33.30 1.72
C LEU A 234 41.34 33.39 1.75
N PRO A 235 42.10 33.40 0.63
CA PRO A 235 42.74 32.18 0.08
C PRO A 235 44.26 32.32 -0.17
N GLN A 236 44.99 31.22 -0.50
CA GLN A 236 46.09 31.27 -1.49
C GLN A 236 46.69 29.92 -1.98
N THR A 237 47.53 30.07 -3.01
CA THR A 237 48.47 29.16 -3.72
C THR A 237 49.44 28.37 -2.81
N THR A 238 50.14 27.31 -3.23
CA THR A 238 51.12 27.23 -4.36
C THR A 238 51.23 25.88 -5.08
N THR A 239 52.05 25.87 -6.13
CA THR A 239 52.63 24.70 -6.82
C THR A 239 53.58 23.90 -5.91
N ASP A 240 53.75 22.61 -6.20
CA ASP A 240 54.92 22.07 -6.93
C ASP A 240 54.54 20.73 -7.63
#